data_AF-A0A9E1AE30-F1
#
_entry.id   AF-A0A9E1AE30-F1
#
_cell.length_a   1.000
_cell.length_b   1.000
_cell.length_c   1.000
_cell.angle_alpha   90.00
_cell.angle_beta   90.00
_cell.angle_gamma   90.00
#
_symmetry.space_group_name_H-M   'P 1'
#
loop_
_entity.id
_entity.type
_entity.pdbx_description
1 polymer ?
#
loop_
_entity_poly.entity_id
_entity_poly.type
_entity_poly.pdbx_seq_one_letter_code
_entity_poly.pdbx_strand_id
1 'polypeptide(L)' 'MTLYQISFTYRADAAVLRTRISELRAAARAAQDREEAERLKRRIAELQVLRRQSSELAELTKRYYERNYHRDERYTL' A
#
# COMPACT_ATOMS: atom_id res chain seq x y z
N MET A 1 19.32 -5.36 -8.61
CA MET A 1 18.43 -4.46 -7.84
C MET A 1 18.65 -4.75 -6.36
N THR A 2 19.00 -3.75 -5.55
CA THR A 2 19.27 -3.92 -4.10
C THR A 2 17.98 -3.79 -3.27
N LEU A 3 17.96 -4.29 -2.03
CA LEU A 3 16.79 -4.11 -1.14
C LEU A 3 16.50 -2.63 -0.85
N TYR A 4 17.54 -1.81 -0.73
CA TYR A 4 17.37 -0.36 -0.65
C TYR A 4 16.70 0.22 -1.91
N GLN A 5 17.07 -0.23 -3.11
CA GLN A 5 16.39 0.18 -4.36
C GLN A 5 14.92 -0.30 -4.41
N ILE A 6 14.65 -1.52 -3.95
CA ILE A 6 13.30 -2.09 -3.86
C ILE A 6 12.42 -1.27 -2.90
N SER A 7 12.99 -0.69 -1.84
CA SER A 7 12.25 0.16 -0.90
C SER A 7 11.63 1.38 -1.59
N PHE A 8 12.29 1.95 -2.59
CA PHE A 8 11.76 3.07 -3.37
C PHE A 8 10.58 2.64 -4.24
N THR A 9 10.66 1.45 -4.84
CA THR A 9 9.57 0.89 -5.64
C THR A 9 8.32 0.72 -4.78
N TYR A 10 8.43 0.07 -3.62
CA TYR A 10 7.29 -0.11 -2.72
C TYR A 10 6.73 1.22 -2.17
N ARG A 11 7.60 2.21 -1.95
CA ARG A 11 7.16 3.56 -1.56
C ARG A 11 6.40 4.27 -2.68
N ALA A 12 6.86 4.13 -3.93
CA ALA A 12 6.18 4.65 -5.11
C ALA A 12 4.82 3.97 -5.30
N ASP A 13 4.76 2.64 -5.18
CA ASP A 13 3.51 1.86 -5.27
C ASP A 13 2.51 2.30 -4.19
N ALA A 14 2.95 2.48 -2.94
CA ALA A 14 2.11 2.99 -1.87
C ALA A 14 1.56 4.40 -2.16
N ALA A 15 2.33 5.26 -2.84
CA ALA A 15 1.89 6.59 -3.25
C ALA A 15 0.85 6.54 -4.39
N VAL A 16 1.05 5.66 -5.38
CA VAL A 16 0.09 5.39 -6.45
C VAL A 16 -1.24 4.89 -5.87
N LEU A 17 -1.17 3.89 -4.99
CA LEU A 17 -2.35 3.33 -4.31
C LEU A 17 -3.07 4.38 -3.47
N ARG A 18 -2.35 5.26 -2.76
CA ARG A 18 -2.95 6.37 -2.02
C ARG A 18 -3.75 7.31 -2.93
N THR A 19 -3.18 7.65 -4.08
CA THR A 19 -3.85 8.52 -5.07
C THR A 19 -5.12 7.85 -5.59
N ARG A 20 -5.00 6.58 -6.02
CA ARG A 20 -6.14 5.81 -6.53
C ARG A 20 -7.26 5.64 -5.49
N ILE A 21 -6.92 5.40 -4.23
CA ILE A 21 -7.91 5.33 -3.14
C ILE A 21 -8.64 6.67 -2.98
N SER A 22 -7.94 7.79 -3.14
CA SER A 22 -8.53 9.12 -3.03
C SER A 22 -9.52 9.39 -4.17
N GLU A 23 -9.16 9.02 -5.40
CA GLU A 23 -10.05 9.07 -6.57
C GLU A 23 -11.30 8.22 -6.36
N LEU A 24 -11.14 6.96 -5.93
CA LEU A 24 -12.28 6.06 -5.70
C LEU A 24 -13.20 6.57 -4.58
N ARG A 25 -12.65 7.24 -3.56
CA ARG A 25 -13.46 7.89 -2.51
C ARG A 25 -14.22 9.09 -3.04
N ALA A 26 -13.67 9.84 -3.99
CA ALA A 26 -14.39 10.91 -4.67
C ALA A 26 -15.52 10.31 -5.53
N ALA A 27 -15.22 9.28 -6.32
CA ALA A 27 -16.22 8.58 -7.13
C ALA A 27 -17.35 7.97 -6.29
N ALA A 28 -17.03 7.32 -5.16
CA ALA A 28 -18.03 6.73 -4.27
C ALA A 28 -18.96 7.77 -3.62
N ARG A 29 -18.48 9.02 -3.45
CA ARG A 29 -19.29 10.15 -2.95
C ARG A 29 -20.16 10.77 -4.04
N ALA A 30 -19.72 10.72 -5.29
CA ALA A 30 -20.44 11.23 -6.45
C ALA A 30 -21.42 10.19 -7.05
N ALA A 31 -21.28 8.91 -6.70
CA ALA A 31 -22.14 7.83 -7.16
C ALA A 31 -23.59 8.09 -6.74
N GLN A 32 -24.50 8.07 -7.71
CA GLN A 32 -25.94 8.21 -7.49
C GLN A 32 -26.58 6.89 -7.06
N ASP A 33 -25.99 5.77 -7.49
CA ASP A 33 -26.43 4.42 -7.12
C ASP A 33 -25.69 3.92 -5.87
N ARG A 34 -26.49 3.36 -4.94
CA ARG A 34 -26.00 2.76 -3.70
C ARG A 34 -25.17 1.51 -3.98
N GLU A 35 -25.53 0.69 -4.95
CA GLU A 35 -24.76 -0.53 -5.26
C GLU A 35 -23.39 -0.20 -5.82
N GLU A 36 -23.32 0.78 -6.73
CA GLU A 36 -22.05 1.32 -7.23
C GLU A 36 -21.19 1.91 -6.11
N ALA A 37 -21.76 2.71 -5.20
CA ALA A 37 -21.04 3.27 -4.07
C ALA A 37 -20.46 2.16 -3.17
N GLU A 38 -21.22 1.10 -2.89
CA GLU A 38 -20.75 -0.05 -2.09
C GLU A 38 -19.66 -0.86 -2.82
N ARG A 39 -19.78 -1.06 -4.14
CA ARG A 39 -18.73 -1.70 -4.96
C ARG A 39 -17.42 -0.91 -4.85
N LEU A 40 -17.48 0.41 -4.96
CA LEU A 40 -16.32 1.29 -4.83
C LEU A 40 -15.72 1.24 -3.42
N LYS A 41 -16.55 1.20 -2.36
CA LYS A 41 -16.08 1.03 -0.98
C LYS A 41 -15.36 -0.30 -0.75
N ARG A 42 -15.87 -1.42 -1.28
CA ARG A 42 -15.19 -2.72 -1.22
C ARG A 42 -13.83 -2.67 -1.91
N ARG A 43 -13.77 -2.05 -3.09
CA ARG A 43 -12.51 -1.88 -3.81
C ARG A 43 -11.51 -1.01 -3.05
N ILE A 44 -11.98 0.05 -2.38
CA ILE A 44 -11.14 0.88 -1.51
C ILE A 44 -10.55 0.04 -0.37
N ALA A 45 -11.35 -0.80 0.28
CA ALA A 45 -10.88 -1.64 1.39
C ALA A 45 -9.77 -2.61 0.95
N GLU A 46 -9.93 -3.27 -0.21
CA GLU A 46 -8.88 -4.12 -0.79
C GLU A 46 -7.59 -3.35 -1.06
N LEU A 47 -7.69 -2.19 -1.70
CA LEU A 47 -6.52 -1.37 -2.04
C LEU A 47 -5.84 -0.78 -0.78
N GLN A 48 -6.58 -0.55 0.30
CA GLN A 48 -6.01 -0.10 1.57
C GLN A 48 -5.09 -1.16 2.18
N VAL A 49 -5.46 -2.44 2.08
CA VAL A 49 -4.60 -3.55 2.54
C VAL A 49 -3.30 -3.57 1.73
N LEU A 50 -3.39 -3.53 0.40
CA LEU A 50 -2.21 -3.52 -0.47
C LEU A 50 -1.31 -2.32 -0.24
N ARG A 51 -1.88 -1.13 -0.01
CA ARG A 51 -1.12 0.08 0.30
C ARG A 51 -0.34 -0.08 1.60
N ARG A 52 -0.99 -0.65 2.63
CA ARG A 52 -0.36 -0.91 3.92
C ARG A 52 0.81 -1.88 3.78
N GLN A 53 0.60 -3.01 3.10
CA GLN A 53 1.64 -4.00 2.83
C GLN A 53 2.82 -3.39 2.06
N SER A 54 2.55 -2.56 1.05
CA SER A 54 3.60 -1.86 0.29
C SER A 54 4.39 -0.91 1.20
N SER A 55 3.73 -0.17 2.09
CA SER A 55 4.45 0.68 3.06
C SER A 55 5.29 -0.12 4.06
N GLU A 56 4.79 -1.26 4.54
CA GLU A 56 5.53 -2.15 5.46
C GLU A 56 6.75 -2.74 4.76
N LEU A 57 6.61 -3.21 3.52
CA LEU A 57 7.72 -3.74 2.71
C LEU A 57 8.75 -2.66 2.36
N ALA A 58 8.32 -1.43 2.07
CA ALA A 58 9.24 -0.31 1.86
C ALA A 58 10.12 -0.07 3.09
N GLU A 59 9.54 -0.10 4.29
CA GLU A 59 10.29 0.11 5.52
C GLU A 59 11.22 -1.06 5.83
N LEU A 60 10.74 -2.30 5.70
CA LEU A 60 11.54 -3.51 5.90
C LEU A 60 12.76 -3.55 4.98
N THR A 61 12.55 -3.32 3.68
CA THR A 61 13.62 -3.39 2.68
C THR A 61 14.62 -2.23 2.81
N LYS A 62 14.18 -1.07 3.29
CA LYS A 62 15.06 0.05 3.64
C LYS A 62 15.93 -0.28 4.86
N ARG A 63 15.34 -0.84 5.92
CA ARG A 63 16.02 -1.14 7.19
C ARG A 63 16.86 -2.41 7.16
N TYR A 64 16.73 -3.25 6.14
CA TYR A 64 17.42 -4.53 6.05
C TYR A 64 18.95 -4.45 6.22
N TYR A 65 19.58 -3.32 5.89
CA TYR A 65 21.02 -3.09 6.07
C TYR A 65 21.35 -2.13 7.23
N GLU A 66 20.36 -1.70 8.02
CA GLU A 66 20.63 -0.91 9.23
C GLU A 66 21.21 -1.82 10.32
N ARG A 67 22.39 -1.45 10.84
CA ARG A 67 23.25 -2.26 11.74
C ARG A 67 22.58 -2.77 13.03
N ASN A 68 21.41 -2.24 13.40
CA ASN A 68 20.63 -2.59 14.60
C ASN A 68 19.22 -3.14 14.26
N TYR A 69 18.93 -3.49 13.01
CA TYR A 69 17.61 -4.02 12.65
C TYR A 69 17.44 -5.46 13.17
N HIS A 70 16.55 -5.65 14.14
CA HIS A 70 16.13 -6.98 14.59
C HIS A 70 15.14 -7.57 13.59
N ARG A 71 15.49 -8.76 13.07
CA ARG A 71 14.78 -9.55 12.06
C ARG A 71 13.29 -9.74 12.44
N ASP A 72 12.38 -9.43 11.53
CA ASP A 72 10.96 -9.76 11.67
C ASP A 72 10.71 -11.20 11.19
N GLU A 73 10.25 -12.07 12.09
CA GLU A 73 10.02 -13.51 11.83
C GLU A 73 8.92 -13.76 10.77
N ARG A 74 8.06 -12.76 10.52
CA ARG A 74 6.98 -12.88 9.52
C ARG A 74 7.47 -12.87 8.07
N TYR A 75 8.70 -12.41 7.83
CA TYR A 75 9.24 -12.18 6.49
C TYR A 75 10.58 -12.92 6.30
N THR A 76 10.68 -14.11 6.87
CA THR A 76 11.83 -14.99 6.68
C THR A 76 11.79 -15.58 5.26
N LEU A 77 12.77 -15.24 4.42
CA LEU A 77 13.03 -15.90 3.12
C LEU A 77 13.51 -17.34 3.32
#